data_AF-A0AAU3WS97-F1
#
_entry.id   AF-A0AAU3WS97-F1
#
_cell.length_a   1.000
_cell.length_b   1.000
_cell.length_c   1.000
_cell.angle_alpha   90.00
_cell.angle_beta   90.00
_cell.angle_gamma   90.00
#
_symmetry.space_group_name_H-M   'P 1'
#
loop_
_entity.id
_entity.type
_entity.pdbx_description
1 polymer ?
#
loop_
_entity_poly.entity_id
_entity_poly.type
_entity_poly.pdbx_seq_one_letter_code
_entity_poly.pdbx_strand_id
1 'polypeptide(L)'
;MSMDERRIAARFAGFDQDGNGYIDREDFYVAAKALLAEFGVAARSERGQALFAGAEAFWQGMAGIADVDGDQRVTREEFVTGAVKRLRDNPDRFAEIARPFLRWALAVAGADEAGVDADTAGRVLGVLGVEADVARAAAEALDTDGSGRISEDAAVRAFARYFTVPE
;
A
#
# COMPACT_ATOMS: atom_id res chain seq x y z
N MET A 1 17.35 18.92 0.85
CA MET A 1 16.62 17.78 1.42
C MET A 1 17.59 16.68 1.83
N SER A 2 17.52 16.25 3.09
CA SER A 2 18.24 15.07 3.60
C SER A 2 17.75 13.78 2.93
N MET A 3 18.46 12.65 3.11
CA MET A 3 17.99 11.35 2.61
C MET A 3 16.67 10.94 3.28
N ASP A 4 16.50 11.25 4.56
CA ASP A 4 15.30 10.88 5.31
C ASP A 4 14.09 11.69 4.84
N GLU A 5 14.25 12.98 4.56
CA GLU A 5 13.19 13.82 4.00
C GLU A 5 12.74 13.33 2.62
N ARG A 6 13.67 12.85 1.77
CA ARG A 6 13.34 12.27 0.46
C ARG A 6 12.61 10.94 0.62
N ARG A 7 13.05 10.08 1.54
CA ARG A 7 12.38 8.80 1.84
C ARG A 7 10.96 9.05 2.35
N ILE A 8 10.76 9.95 3.31
CA ILE A 8 9.44 10.27 3.84
C ILE A 8 8.54 10.87 2.75
N ALA A 9 9.07 11.77 1.91
CA ALA A 9 8.32 12.32 0.78
C ALA A 9 7.82 11.23 -0.17
N ALA A 10 8.67 10.25 -0.52
CA ALA A 10 8.28 9.13 -1.36
C ALA A 10 7.22 8.22 -0.69
N ARG A 11 7.13 8.23 0.64
CA ARG A 11 6.23 7.34 1.40
C ARG A 11 4.86 7.98 1.51
N PHE A 12 4.86 9.28 1.74
CA PHE A 12 3.69 10.12 1.62
C PHE A 12 3.09 10.07 0.21
N ALA A 13 3.93 10.24 -0.83
CA ALA A 13 3.48 10.18 -2.23
C ALA A 13 2.95 8.79 -2.65
N GLY A 14 3.32 7.72 -1.95
CA GLY A 14 2.71 6.41 -2.16
C GLY A 14 1.28 6.30 -1.64
N PHE A 15 0.85 7.22 -0.78
CA PHE A 15 -0.50 7.28 -0.23
C PHE A 15 -1.36 8.40 -0.83
N ASP A 16 -0.77 9.57 -1.12
CA ASP A 16 -1.42 10.68 -1.83
C ASP A 16 -1.52 10.34 -3.33
N GLN A 17 -2.56 9.59 -3.70
CA GLN A 17 -2.76 8.99 -5.02
C GLN A 17 -3.30 10.01 -6.03
N ASP A 18 -4.03 11.03 -5.57
CA ASP A 18 -4.52 12.11 -6.43
C ASP A 18 -3.58 13.34 -6.51
N GLY A 19 -2.56 13.41 -5.63
CA GLY A 19 -1.53 14.44 -5.61
C GLY A 19 -2.01 15.78 -5.04
N ASN A 20 -3.07 15.77 -4.22
CA ASN A 20 -3.66 16.98 -3.66
C ASN A 20 -2.88 17.55 -2.45
N GLY A 21 -1.87 16.82 -1.96
CA GLY A 21 -0.97 17.25 -0.89
C GLY A 21 -1.38 16.82 0.53
N TYR A 22 -2.43 16.02 0.68
CA TYR A 22 -2.84 15.35 1.91
C TYR A 22 -3.29 13.92 1.58
N ILE A 23 -3.22 13.01 2.55
CA ILE A 23 -3.78 11.66 2.38
C ILE A 23 -5.19 11.68 2.94
N ASP A 24 -6.17 11.25 2.15
CA ASP A 24 -7.54 11.10 2.60
C ASP A 24 -8.16 9.74 2.23
N ARG A 25 -9.44 9.57 2.55
CA ARG A 25 -10.19 8.35 2.24
C ARG A 25 -10.29 8.08 0.74
N GLU A 26 -10.39 9.12 -0.09
CA GLU A 26 -10.58 8.97 -1.53
C GLU A 26 -9.31 8.41 -2.19
N ASP A 27 -8.11 8.71 -1.70
CA ASP A 27 -6.86 8.12 -2.21
C ASP A 27 -6.91 6.57 -2.22
N PHE A 28 -7.37 5.98 -1.12
CA PHE A 28 -7.49 4.52 -0.98
C PHE A 28 -8.57 3.96 -1.91
N TYR A 29 -9.66 4.72 -2.12
CA TYR A 29 -10.72 4.36 -3.06
C TYR A 29 -10.27 4.49 -4.52
N VAL A 30 -9.45 5.48 -4.86
CA VAL A 30 -8.84 5.66 -6.17
C VAL A 30 -7.91 4.49 -6.48
N ALA A 31 -7.03 4.13 -5.54
CA ALA A 31 -6.18 2.95 -5.67
C ALA A 31 -6.99 1.67 -5.88
N ALA A 32 -8.05 1.45 -5.09
CA ALA A 32 -8.94 0.29 -5.25
C ALA A 32 -9.64 0.28 -6.62
N LYS A 33 -10.19 1.40 -7.08
CA LYS A 33 -10.83 1.53 -8.41
C LYS A 33 -9.83 1.24 -9.52
N ALA A 34 -8.61 1.74 -9.42
CA ALA A 34 -7.57 1.54 -10.42
C ALA A 34 -7.16 0.07 -10.52
N LEU A 35 -7.01 -0.64 -9.39
CA LEU A 35 -6.73 -2.08 -9.37
C LEU A 35 -7.85 -2.89 -10.03
N LEU A 36 -9.11 -2.56 -9.73
CA LEU A 36 -10.25 -3.24 -10.34
C LEU A 36 -10.30 -3.03 -11.86
N ALA A 37 -9.99 -1.82 -12.32
CA ALA A 37 -9.92 -1.51 -13.74
C ALA A 37 -8.79 -2.28 -14.45
N GLU A 38 -7.58 -2.28 -13.86
CA GLU A 38 -6.40 -2.96 -14.41
C GLU A 38 -6.62 -4.47 -14.61
N PHE A 39 -7.32 -5.10 -13.67
CA PHE A 39 -7.55 -6.55 -13.69
C PHE A 39 -8.95 -6.94 -14.18
N GLY A 40 -9.74 -5.99 -14.67
CA GLY A 40 -11.06 -6.25 -15.24
C GLY A 40 -12.08 -6.82 -14.25
N VAL A 41 -11.93 -6.53 -12.96
CA VAL A 41 -12.82 -7.03 -11.90
C VAL A 41 -13.95 -6.04 -11.66
N ALA A 42 -15.20 -6.51 -11.72
CA ALA A 42 -16.35 -5.65 -11.47
C ALA A 42 -16.38 -5.15 -10.02
N ALA A 43 -16.57 -3.85 -9.81
CA ALA A 43 -16.64 -3.23 -8.47
C ALA A 43 -17.72 -3.83 -7.56
N ARG A 44 -18.84 -4.31 -8.13
CA ARG A 44 -19.93 -4.96 -7.39
C ARG A 44 -19.74 -6.46 -7.16
N SER A 45 -18.66 -7.05 -7.66
CA SER A 45 -18.31 -8.44 -7.36
C SER A 45 -17.87 -8.59 -5.90
N GLU A 46 -17.85 -9.82 -5.39
CA GLU A 46 -17.36 -10.11 -4.03
C GLU A 46 -15.93 -9.58 -3.82
N ARG A 47 -15.01 -9.86 -4.76
CA ARG A 47 -13.62 -9.37 -4.72
C ARG A 47 -13.56 -7.84 -4.77
N GLY A 48 -14.39 -7.22 -5.59
CA GLY A 48 -14.48 -5.76 -5.70
C GLY A 48 -14.91 -5.10 -4.40
N GLN A 49 -16.00 -5.58 -3.80
CA GLN A 49 -16.50 -5.09 -2.52
C GLN A 49 -15.50 -5.32 -1.39
N ALA A 50 -14.84 -6.48 -1.37
CA ALA A 50 -13.86 -6.81 -0.35
C ALA A 50 -12.58 -5.96 -0.46
N LEU A 51 -12.14 -5.61 -1.68
CA LEU A 51 -11.06 -4.65 -1.88
C LEU A 51 -11.42 -3.26 -1.34
N PHE A 52 -12.62 -2.75 -1.61
CA PHE A 52 -13.07 -1.47 -1.05
C PHE A 52 -13.16 -1.50 0.49
N ALA A 53 -13.66 -2.60 1.07
CA ALA A 53 -13.69 -2.76 2.51
C ALA A 53 -12.27 -2.78 3.12
N GLY A 54 -11.32 -3.45 2.45
CA GLY A 54 -9.91 -3.43 2.84
C GLY A 54 -9.29 -2.04 2.73
N ALA A 55 -9.59 -1.30 1.68
CA ALA A 55 -9.15 0.07 1.47
C ALA A 55 -9.67 1.02 2.57
N GLU A 56 -10.96 0.94 2.91
CA GLU A 56 -11.56 1.72 4.00
C GLU A 56 -10.93 1.36 5.35
N ALA A 57 -10.79 0.06 5.67
CA ALA A 57 -10.17 -0.38 6.92
C ALA A 57 -8.72 0.13 7.03
N PHE A 58 -8.01 0.14 5.92
CA PHE A 58 -6.65 0.63 5.87
C PHE A 58 -6.58 2.16 6.10
N TRP A 59 -7.44 2.94 5.43
CA TRP A 59 -7.58 4.37 5.68
C TRP A 59 -7.88 4.66 7.16
N GLN A 60 -8.89 4.00 7.74
CA GLN A 60 -9.28 4.22 9.14
C GLN A 60 -8.14 3.92 10.11
N GLY A 61 -7.37 2.86 9.88
CA GLY A 61 -6.22 2.53 10.70
C GLY A 61 -5.07 3.54 10.55
N MET A 62 -4.89 4.12 9.36
CA MET A 62 -3.91 5.19 9.13
C MET A 62 -4.34 6.49 9.80
N ALA A 63 -5.58 6.95 9.58
CA ALA A 63 -6.11 8.15 10.19
C ALA A 63 -6.02 8.07 11.72
N GLY A 64 -6.42 6.95 12.33
CA GLY A 64 -6.30 6.76 13.79
C GLY A 64 -4.87 6.82 14.35
N ILE A 65 -3.85 6.76 13.49
CA ILE A 65 -2.43 6.91 13.86
C ILE A 65 -1.91 8.31 13.56
N ALA A 66 -2.33 8.90 12.44
CA ALA A 66 -1.65 10.04 11.83
C ALA A 66 -2.47 11.33 11.83
N ASP A 67 -3.79 11.26 11.75
CA ASP A 67 -4.70 12.41 11.80
C ASP A 67 -4.78 12.92 13.25
N VAL A 68 -4.11 14.04 13.53
CA VAL A 68 -3.97 14.55 14.91
C VAL A 68 -5.10 15.50 15.27
N ASP A 69 -5.59 16.26 14.30
CA ASP A 69 -6.63 17.28 14.51
C ASP A 69 -8.05 16.78 14.21
N GLY A 70 -8.18 15.60 13.60
CA GLY A 70 -9.43 14.91 13.34
C GLY A 70 -10.20 15.45 12.14
N ASP A 71 -9.53 16.14 11.21
CA ASP A 71 -10.17 16.72 10.02
C ASP A 71 -10.40 15.71 8.88
N GLN A 72 -10.05 14.44 9.11
CA GLN A 72 -10.09 13.34 8.13
C GLN A 72 -9.14 13.52 6.96
N ARG A 73 -8.02 14.22 7.18
CA ARG A 73 -6.91 14.34 6.26
C ARG A 73 -5.63 14.12 7.04
N VAL A 74 -4.63 13.56 6.37
CA VAL A 74 -3.30 13.44 6.93
C VAL A 74 -2.38 14.30 6.10
N THR A 75 -2.04 15.48 6.62
CA THR A 75 -1.06 16.35 6.00
C THR A 75 0.33 15.72 6.03
N ARG A 76 1.26 16.23 5.22
CA ARG A 76 2.65 15.79 5.26
C ARG A 76 3.30 15.96 6.63
N GLU A 77 2.94 17.03 7.35
CA GLU A 77 3.47 17.34 8.67
C GLU A 77 2.96 16.34 9.72
N GLU A 78 1.68 15.99 9.66
CA GLU A 78 1.08 14.94 10.49
C GLU A 78 1.62 13.56 10.17
N PHE A 79 1.84 13.26 8.89
CA PHE A 79 2.48 12.00 8.48
C PHE A 79 3.90 11.89 9.06
N VAL A 80 4.70 12.95 8.97
CA VAL A 80 6.07 12.98 9.52
C VAL A 80 6.08 12.87 11.05
N THR A 81 5.21 13.60 11.74
CA THR A 81 5.24 13.70 13.21
C THR A 81 4.54 12.55 13.90
N GLY A 82 3.42 12.07 13.33
CA GLY A 82 2.60 10.99 13.87
C GLY A 82 2.92 9.63 13.26
N ALA A 83 2.75 9.51 11.94
CA ALA A 83 2.84 8.22 11.25
C ALA A 83 4.27 7.66 11.27
N VAL A 84 5.28 8.42 10.84
CA VAL A 84 6.67 7.93 10.72
C VAL A 84 7.20 7.36 12.04
N LYS A 85 6.89 8.01 13.17
CA LYS A 85 7.28 7.49 14.49
C LYS A 85 6.61 6.15 14.79
N ARG A 86 5.29 6.03 14.60
CA ARG A 86 4.58 4.77 14.84
C ARG A 86 4.96 3.67 13.85
N LEU A 87 5.21 4.02 12.59
CA LEU A 87 5.70 3.12 11.55
C LEU A 87 7.07 2.55 11.92
N ARG A 88 7.95 3.39 12.49
CA ARG A 88 9.25 2.94 13.00
C ARG A 88 9.11 2.06 14.24
N ASP A 89 8.29 2.45 15.21
CA ASP A 89 8.20 1.77 16.50
C ASP A 89 7.44 0.42 16.40
N ASN A 90 6.43 0.33 15.52
CA ASN A 90 5.56 -0.85 15.40
C ASN A 90 5.17 -1.16 13.94
N PRO A 91 6.14 -1.45 13.07
CA PRO A 91 5.91 -1.62 11.64
C PRO A 91 5.03 -2.81 11.29
N ASP A 92 5.23 -3.94 11.95
CA ASP A 92 4.44 -5.14 11.71
C ASP A 92 2.98 -4.87 12.02
N ARG A 93 2.71 -4.13 13.10
CA ARG A 93 1.34 -3.73 13.46
C ARG A 93 0.70 -2.86 12.39
N PHE A 94 1.44 -1.94 11.79
CA PHE A 94 0.92 -1.13 10.70
C PHE A 94 0.70 -1.95 9.43
N ALA A 95 1.60 -2.87 9.11
CA ALA A 95 1.43 -3.77 7.97
C ALA A 95 0.22 -4.69 8.13
N GLU A 96 -0.10 -5.11 9.36
CA GLU A 96 -1.33 -5.85 9.67
C GLU A 96 -2.60 -5.02 9.43
N ILE A 97 -2.56 -3.69 9.60
CA ILE A 97 -3.67 -2.80 9.21
C ILE A 97 -3.86 -2.84 7.69
N ALA A 98 -2.77 -2.87 6.92
CA ALA A 98 -2.81 -2.93 5.46
C ALA A 98 -3.13 -4.33 4.90
N ARG A 99 -2.98 -5.39 5.70
CA ARG A 99 -3.13 -6.79 5.26
C ARG A 99 -4.45 -7.07 4.51
N PRO A 100 -5.63 -6.64 4.97
CA PRO A 100 -6.87 -6.87 4.22
C PRO A 100 -6.85 -6.24 2.83
N PHE A 101 -6.32 -5.02 2.69
CA PHE A 101 -6.17 -4.36 1.39
C PHE A 101 -5.19 -5.14 0.49
N LEU A 102 -4.02 -5.50 1.01
CA LEU A 102 -3.00 -6.23 0.25
C LEU A 102 -3.49 -7.60 -0.21
N ARG A 103 -4.18 -8.36 0.66
CA ARG A 103 -4.83 -9.63 0.33
C ARG A 103 -5.76 -9.48 -0.88
N TRP A 104 -6.67 -8.51 -0.81
CA TRP A 104 -7.67 -8.34 -1.87
C TRP A 104 -7.10 -7.73 -3.14
N ALA A 105 -6.03 -6.93 -3.05
CA ALA A 105 -5.28 -6.47 -4.22
C ALA A 105 -4.68 -7.66 -4.99
N LEU A 106 -4.05 -8.60 -4.27
CA LEU A 106 -3.54 -9.84 -4.87
C LEU A 106 -4.67 -10.72 -5.43
N ALA A 107 -5.77 -10.88 -4.71
CA ALA A 107 -6.92 -11.67 -5.17
C ALA A 107 -7.60 -11.08 -6.42
N VAL A 108 -7.66 -9.74 -6.52
CA VAL A 108 -8.11 -9.02 -7.72
C VAL A 108 -7.15 -9.25 -8.88
N ALA A 109 -5.84 -9.27 -8.60
CA ALA A 109 -4.81 -9.59 -9.58
C ALA A 109 -4.77 -11.07 -10.01
N GLY A 110 -5.65 -11.91 -9.45
CA GLY A 110 -5.78 -13.31 -9.82
C GLY A 110 -4.92 -14.27 -9.01
N ALA A 111 -4.51 -13.88 -7.80
CA ALA A 111 -3.77 -14.77 -6.90
C ALA A 111 -4.48 -16.11 -6.68
N ASP A 112 -3.69 -17.17 -6.67
CA ASP A 112 -4.06 -18.48 -6.14
C ASP A 112 -3.51 -18.67 -4.72
N GLU A 113 -3.50 -19.89 -4.20
CA GLU A 113 -2.98 -20.20 -2.86
C GLU A 113 -1.50 -19.84 -2.69
N ALA A 114 -0.73 -19.83 -3.77
CA ALA A 114 0.70 -19.49 -3.74
C ALA A 114 0.95 -17.98 -3.91
N GLY A 115 -0.05 -17.19 -4.30
CA GLY A 115 0.08 -15.76 -4.58
C GLY A 115 0.04 -15.44 -6.07
N VAL A 116 0.81 -14.44 -6.51
CA VAL A 116 0.93 -14.03 -7.93
C VAL A 116 2.37 -14.12 -8.42
N ASP A 117 2.59 -14.16 -9.73
CA ASP A 117 3.94 -14.02 -10.30
C ASP A 117 4.47 -12.58 -10.23
N ALA A 118 5.78 -12.42 -10.46
CA ALA A 118 6.47 -11.13 -10.40
C ALA A 118 5.93 -10.10 -11.41
N ASP A 119 5.54 -10.55 -12.61
CA ASP A 119 4.97 -9.66 -13.63
C ASP A 119 3.63 -9.08 -13.17
N THR A 120 2.77 -9.92 -12.61
CA THR A 120 1.46 -9.54 -12.06
C THR A 120 1.62 -8.63 -10.85
N ALA A 121 2.55 -8.94 -9.93
CA ALA A 121 2.86 -8.03 -8.82
C ALA A 121 3.42 -6.69 -9.30
N GLY A 122 4.25 -6.69 -10.34
CA GLY A 122 4.75 -5.47 -10.98
C GLY A 122 3.61 -4.60 -11.51
N ARG A 123 2.59 -5.20 -12.13
CA ARG A 123 1.37 -4.47 -12.55
C ARG A 123 0.60 -3.89 -11.37
N VAL A 124 0.43 -4.64 -10.28
CA VAL A 124 -0.18 -4.12 -9.04
C VAL A 124 0.59 -2.91 -8.53
N LEU A 125 1.92 -3.01 -8.43
CA LEU A 125 2.77 -1.90 -7.98
C LEU A 125 2.67 -0.68 -8.91
N GLY A 126 2.64 -0.90 -10.23
CA GLY A 126 2.47 0.15 -11.22
C GLY A 126 1.17 0.92 -11.05
N VAL A 127 0.05 0.20 -10.81
CA VAL A 127 -1.25 0.83 -10.52
C VAL A 127 -1.21 1.66 -9.24
N LEU A 128 -0.45 1.25 -8.24
CA LEU A 128 -0.29 1.96 -6.96
C LEU A 128 0.74 3.09 -7.03
N GLY A 129 1.17 3.49 -8.24
CA GLY A 129 2.05 4.64 -8.47
C GLY A 129 3.55 4.34 -8.43
N VAL A 130 3.96 3.07 -8.46
CA VAL A 130 5.38 2.71 -8.59
C VAL A 130 5.81 2.82 -10.05
N GLU A 131 6.84 3.62 -10.32
CA GLU A 131 7.44 3.77 -11.65
C GLU A 131 7.77 2.41 -12.28
N ALA A 132 7.48 2.25 -13.58
CA ALA A 132 7.55 0.95 -14.26
C ALA A 132 8.92 0.25 -14.15
N ASP A 133 10.01 1.02 -14.28
CA ASP A 133 11.38 0.50 -14.16
C ASP A 133 11.70 0.02 -12.73
N VAL A 134 11.03 0.60 -11.72
CA VAL A 134 11.15 0.21 -10.31
C VAL A 134 10.21 -0.94 -9.98
N ALA A 135 9.02 -0.97 -10.57
CA ALA A 135 7.97 -1.93 -10.24
C ALA A 135 8.41 -3.39 -10.47
N ARG A 136 9.11 -3.65 -11.58
CA ARG A 136 9.65 -5.00 -11.87
C ARG A 136 10.72 -5.41 -10.85
N ALA A 137 11.70 -4.54 -10.60
CA ALA A 137 12.77 -4.83 -9.65
C ALA A 137 12.23 -4.98 -8.21
N ALA A 138 11.22 -4.17 -7.85
CA ALA A 138 10.53 -4.27 -6.58
C ALA A 138 9.78 -5.60 -6.46
N ALA A 139 9.03 -6.01 -7.50
CA ALA A 139 8.33 -7.28 -7.53
C ALA A 139 9.27 -8.49 -7.40
N GLU A 140 10.41 -8.48 -8.10
CA GLU A 140 11.46 -9.49 -7.95
C GLU A 140 11.99 -9.54 -6.50
N ALA A 141 12.17 -8.38 -5.86
CA ALA A 141 12.59 -8.31 -4.46
C ALA A 141 11.51 -8.75 -3.44
N LEU A 142 10.24 -8.87 -3.86
CA LEU A 142 9.17 -9.43 -3.02
C LEU A 142 9.28 -10.96 -2.90
N ASP A 143 9.82 -11.64 -3.91
CA ASP A 143 10.04 -13.09 -3.93
C ASP A 143 11.27 -13.49 -3.11
N THR A 144 11.15 -13.37 -1.79
CA THR A 144 12.27 -13.59 -0.87
C THR A 144 12.68 -15.06 -0.71
N ASP A 145 11.82 -16.00 -1.08
CA ASP A 145 12.10 -17.43 -1.01
C ASP A 145 12.48 -18.05 -2.37
N GLY A 146 12.44 -17.26 -3.45
CA GLY A 146 12.80 -17.70 -4.79
C GLY A 146 11.77 -18.67 -5.39
N SER A 147 10.53 -18.64 -4.90
CA SER A 147 9.45 -19.49 -5.38
C SER A 147 8.90 -19.05 -6.73
N GLY A 148 9.26 -17.83 -7.18
CA GLY A 148 8.64 -17.15 -8.31
C GLY A 148 7.24 -16.63 -8.00
N ARG A 149 6.81 -16.67 -6.73
CA ARG A 149 5.46 -16.32 -6.28
C ARG A 149 5.50 -15.33 -5.13
N ILE A 150 4.56 -14.39 -5.17
CA ILE A 150 4.43 -13.32 -4.18
C ILE A 150 3.13 -13.56 -3.41
N SER A 151 3.29 -14.17 -2.24
CA SER A 151 2.19 -14.48 -1.31
C SER A 151 1.73 -13.23 -0.54
N GLU A 152 0.55 -13.33 0.10
CA GLU A 152 0.06 -12.28 1.01
C GLU A 152 1.08 -11.94 2.08
N ASP A 153 1.69 -12.95 2.71
CA ASP A 153 2.67 -12.73 3.77
C ASP A 153 3.96 -12.07 3.24
N ALA A 154 4.38 -12.40 2.01
CA ALA A 154 5.51 -11.72 1.37
C ALA A 154 5.19 -10.23 1.14
N ALA A 155 3.99 -9.94 0.63
CA ALA A 155 3.53 -8.56 0.42
C ALA A 155 3.43 -7.76 1.72
N VAL A 156 2.84 -8.34 2.79
CA VAL A 156 2.72 -7.69 4.11
C VAL A 156 4.09 -7.43 4.72
N ARG A 157 5.00 -8.41 4.69
CA ARG A 157 6.39 -8.21 5.18
C ARG A 157 7.13 -7.13 4.39
N ALA A 158 6.98 -7.13 3.08
CA ALA A 158 7.62 -6.12 2.25
C ALA A 158 7.05 -4.72 2.48
N PHE A 159 5.74 -4.62 2.68
CA PHE A 159 5.07 -3.39 3.07
C PHE A 159 5.62 -2.87 4.41
N ALA A 160 5.73 -3.73 5.43
CA ALA A 160 6.38 -3.39 6.70
C ALA A 160 7.81 -2.87 6.49
N ARG A 161 8.64 -3.60 5.72
CA ARG A 161 10.03 -3.23 5.39
C ARG A 161 10.12 -1.91 4.63
N TYR A 162 9.18 -1.66 3.72
CA TYR A 162 9.11 -0.40 3.00
C TYR A 162 8.99 0.72 4.03
N PHE A 163 8.05 0.66 4.98
CA PHE A 163 7.79 1.77 5.92
C PHE A 163 8.71 1.84 7.16
N THR A 164 9.55 0.83 7.44
CA THR A 164 10.43 0.82 8.64
C THR A 164 11.71 1.60 8.55
N VAL A 165 12.22 1.88 7.35
CA VAL A 165 13.66 2.06 7.10
C VAL A 165 14.40 2.81 8.24
N PRO A 166 15.20 2.11 9.08
CA PRO A 166 16.15 2.74 10.00
C PRO A 166 17.48 2.99 9.28
N GLU A 167 18.05 4.18 9.54
CA GLU A 167 19.38 4.71 9.14
C GLU A 167 19.89 4.31 7.72
#